data_AF-A0A7H5ABX9-F1
#
_entry.id   AF-A0A7H5ABX9-F1
#
_cell.length_a   1.000
_cell.length_b   1.000
_cell.length_c   1.000
_cell.angle_alpha   90.00
_cell.angle_beta   90.00
_cell.angle_gamma   90.00
#
_symmetry.space_group_name_H-M   'P 1'
#
loop_
_entity.id
_entity.type
_entity.pdbx_description
1 polymer ?
#
loop_
_entity_poly.entity_id
_entity_poly.type
_entity_poly.pdbx_seq_one_letter_code
_entity_poly.pdbx_strand_id
1 'polypeptide(L)'
;MRNPTWGLQRDITPCLGARLVQEGNRLHYLADWASITGKFSDAECLKLDEAFPHFISQMESMMATGEMNPRHARCVTLYHRFYL
;
A
#
# COMPACT_ATOMS: atom_id res chain seq x y z
N MET A 1 14.94 17.96 -8.93
CA MET A 1 13.86 17.18 -9.58
C MET A 1 12.99 16.61 -8.48
N ARG A 2 11.68 16.92 -8.45
CA ARG A 2 10.77 16.32 -7.44
C ARG A 2 10.55 14.86 -7.84
N ASN A 3 10.97 13.92 -7.01
CA ASN A 3 10.51 12.53 -7.15
C ASN A 3 8.98 12.56 -6.98
N PRO A 4 8.19 12.13 -7.98
CA PRO A 4 6.76 12.00 -7.79
C PRO A 4 6.51 11.02 -6.64
N THR A 5 5.81 11.45 -5.60
CA THR A 5 5.41 10.56 -4.52
C THR A 5 4.36 9.60 -5.08
N TRP A 6 4.76 8.36 -5.34
CA TRP A 6 3.85 7.33 -5.83
C TRP A 6 3.07 6.77 -4.63
N GLY A 7 1.90 7.34 -4.37
CA GLY A 7 1.05 6.96 -3.24
C GLY A 7 0.11 8.09 -2.81
N LEU A 8 -0.77 7.79 -1.87
CA LEU A 8 -1.59 8.81 -1.22
C LEU A 8 -0.68 9.73 -0.39
N GLN A 9 -0.93 11.03 -0.40
CA GLN A 9 -0.23 11.96 0.48
C GLN A 9 -0.54 11.60 1.94
N ARG A 10 0.50 11.40 2.76
CA ARG A 10 0.38 11.05 4.18
C ARG A 10 1.26 11.97 5.02
N ASP A 11 0.75 12.37 6.17
CA ASP A 11 1.46 13.22 7.14
C ASP A 11 2.26 12.39 8.17
N ILE A 12 2.26 11.06 8.04
CA ILE A 12 2.91 10.12 8.97
C ILE A 12 4.29 9.73 8.43
N THR A 13 5.32 9.77 9.28
CA THR A 13 6.70 9.39 8.96
C THR A 13 7.24 8.45 10.07
N PRO A 14 7.85 7.30 9.74
CA PRO A 14 8.11 6.78 8.40
C PRO A 14 6.85 6.22 7.70
N CYS A 15 6.81 6.27 6.36
CA CYS A 15 5.75 5.64 5.58
C CYS A 15 6.25 5.04 4.25
N LEU A 16 5.58 3.96 3.82
CA LEU A 16 5.73 3.36 2.49
C LEU A 16 4.53 3.79 1.63
N GLY A 17 4.80 4.47 0.52
CA GLY A 17 3.82 4.74 -0.53
C GLY A 17 4.08 3.85 -1.74
N ALA A 18 3.03 3.27 -2.30
CA ALA A 18 3.13 2.52 -3.56
C ALA A 18 1.91 2.76 -4.45
N ARG A 19 2.12 2.73 -5.77
CA ARG A 19 1.05 2.62 -6.76
C ARG A 19 1.01 1.20 -7.30
N LEU A 20 -0.11 0.51 -7.09
CA LEU A 20 -0.32 -0.86 -7.54
C LEU A 20 -0.98 -0.89 -8.92
N VAL A 21 -0.62 -1.88 -9.74
CA VAL A 21 -1.31 -2.16 -11.00
C VAL A 21 -2.43 -3.15 -10.75
N GLN A 22 -3.64 -2.81 -11.15
CA GLN A 22 -4.78 -3.70 -11.05
C GLN A 22 -4.97 -4.51 -12.34
N GLU A 23 -5.11 -5.83 -12.21
CA GLU A 23 -5.50 -6.75 -13.27
C GLU A 23 -6.69 -7.60 -12.78
N GLY A 24 -7.90 -7.21 -13.18
CA GLY A 24 -9.12 -7.79 -12.60
C GLY A 24 -9.16 -7.54 -11.09
N ASN A 25 -9.19 -8.59 -10.29
CA ASN A 25 -9.15 -8.50 -8.82
C ASN A 25 -7.74 -8.67 -8.23
N ARG A 26 -6.70 -8.73 -9.08
CA ARG A 26 -5.30 -8.86 -8.63
C ARG A 26 -4.59 -7.52 -8.58
N LEU A 27 -3.70 -7.35 -7.62
CA LEU A 27 -2.88 -6.16 -7.43
C LEU A 27 -1.40 -6.51 -7.54
N HIS A 28 -0.74 -5.91 -8.53
CA HIS A 28 0.68 -6.11 -8.77
C HIS A 28 1.49 -4.94 -8.19
N TYR A 29 2.47 -5.27 -7.37
CA TYR A 29 3.43 -4.33 -6.82
C TYR A 29 4.60 -4.13 -7.81
N LEU A 30 4.95 -2.87 -8.06
CA LEU A 30 6.10 -2.48 -8.87
C LEU A 30 7.02 -1.61 -8.03
N ALA A 31 8.26 -2.07 -7.81
CA ALA A 31 9.24 -1.36 -6.98
C ALA A 31 9.55 0.05 -7.51
N ASP A 32 9.53 0.23 -8.83
CA ASP A 32 9.75 1.53 -9.49
C ASP A 32 8.67 2.56 -9.16
N TRP A 33 7.49 2.10 -8.71
CA TRP A 33 6.36 2.94 -8.31
C TRP A 33 6.10 2.88 -6.81
N ALA A 34 7.13 2.56 -6.05
CA ALA A 34 7.14 2.63 -4.60
C ALA A 34 8.11 3.72 -4.14
N SER A 35 7.79 4.30 -2.98
CA SER A 35 8.62 5.32 -2.34
C SER A 35 8.52 5.19 -0.84
N ILE A 36 9.64 5.40 -0.15
CA ILE A 36 9.68 5.47 1.31
C ILE A 36 9.91 6.92 1.70
N THR A 37 9.10 7.43 2.62
CA THR A 37 9.31 8.72 3.27
C THR A 37 9.78 8.48 4.69
N GLY A 38 10.90 9.10 5.09
CA GLY A 38 11.57 8.81 6.35
C GLY A 38 12.42 7.56 6.30
N LYS A 39 12.73 6.99 7.47
CA LYS A 39 13.56 5.78 7.61
C LYS A 39 12.87 4.81 8.56
N PHE A 40 12.60 3.61 8.08
CA PHE A 40 12.25 2.47 8.93
C PHE A 40 13.52 1.90 9.57
N SER A 41 13.41 1.44 10.82
CA SER A 41 14.43 0.60 11.45
C SER A 41 14.44 -0.80 10.84
N ASP A 42 15.52 -1.56 11.01
CA ASP A 42 15.63 -2.92 10.46
C ASP A 42 14.52 -3.85 10.98
N ALA A 43 14.14 -3.69 12.25
CA ALA A 43 13.03 -4.44 12.85
C ALA A 43 11.67 -4.05 12.26
N GLU A 44 11.48 -2.79 11.86
CA GLU A 44 10.27 -2.35 11.15
C GLU A 44 10.28 -2.80 9.69
N CYS A 45 11.43 -2.85 9.01
CA CYS A 45 11.50 -3.41 7.66
C CYS A 45 11.02 -4.87 7.64
N LEU A 46 11.50 -5.69 8.57
CA LEU A 46 11.07 -7.09 8.69
C LEU A 46 9.56 -7.23 8.93
N LYS A 47 9.01 -6.39 9.80
CA LYS A 47 7.56 -6.41 10.07
C LYS A 47 6.76 -5.93 8.85
N LEU A 48 7.29 -4.99 8.08
CA LEU A 48 6.66 -4.49 6.85
C LEU A 48 6.67 -5.56 5.77
N ASP A 49 7.76 -6.31 5.62
CA ASP A 49 7.86 -7.44 4.68
C ASP A 49 6.82 -8.54 5.00
N GLU A 50 6.53 -8.76 6.29
CA GLU A 50 5.45 -9.67 6.70
C GLU A 50 4.05 -9.09 6.44
N ALA A 51 3.83 -7.81 6.76
CA ALA A 51 2.50 -7.19 6.70
C ALA A 51 2.06 -6.84 5.28
N PHE A 52 2.99 -6.48 4.39
CA PHE A 52 2.65 -5.98 3.06
C PHE A 52 1.86 -6.98 2.20
N PRO A 53 2.25 -8.27 2.10
CA PRO A 53 1.44 -9.27 1.38
C PRO A 53 0.03 -9.46 1.96
N HIS A 54 -0.14 -9.28 3.28
CA HIS A 54 -1.46 -9.34 3.91
C HIS A 54 -2.35 -8.19 3.45
N PHE A 55 -1.83 -6.95 3.36
CA PHE A 55 -2.58 -5.82 2.83
C PHE A 55 -2.96 -6.02 1.37
N ILE A 56 -2.05 -6.53 0.54
CA ILE A 56 -2.37 -6.86 -0.86
C ILE A 56 -3.54 -7.84 -0.93
N SER A 57 -3.44 -8.95 -0.21
CA SER A 57 -4.47 -10.00 -0.20
C SER A 57 -5.83 -9.47 0.27
N GLN A 58 -5.84 -8.61 1.29
CA GLN A 58 -7.06 -8.00 1.80
C GLN A 58 -7.68 -7.02 0.78
N MET A 59 -6.87 -6.18 0.13
CA MET A 59 -7.36 -5.29 -0.93
C MET A 59 -7.90 -6.06 -2.13
N GLU A 60 -7.24 -7.15 -2.56
CA GLU A 60 -7.73 -8.03 -3.63
C GLU A 60 -9.08 -8.66 -3.26
N SER A 61 -9.25 -9.10 -2.01
CA SER A 61 -10.54 -9.60 -1.51
C SER A 61 -11.62 -8.52 -1.54
N MET A 62 -11.30 -7.27 -1.15
CA MET A 62 -12.25 -6.16 -1.19
C MET A 62 -12.62 -5.75 -2.62
N MET A 63 -11.72 -5.93 -3.59
CA MET A 63 -12.07 -5.76 -5.00
C MET A 63 -13.02 -6.87 -5.47
N ALA A 64 -12.83 -8.10 -5.01
CA ALA A 64 -13.72 -9.21 -5.33
C ALA A 64 -15.13 -9.07 -4.74
N THR A 65 -15.26 -8.50 -3.53
CA THR A 65 -16.57 -8.21 -2.92
C THR A 65 -17.22 -6.93 -3.46
N GLY A 66 -16.46 -6.09 -4.18
CA GLY A 66 -16.90 -4.80 -4.70
C GLY A 66 -16.89 -3.66 -3.68
N GLU A 67 -16.41 -3.90 -2.46
CA GLU A 67 -16.18 -2.88 -1.44
C GLU A 67 -15.15 -1.84 -1.89
N MET A 68 -14.14 -2.30 -2.64
CA MET A 68 -13.22 -1.45 -3.39
C MET A 68 -13.60 -1.49 -4.87
N ASN A 69 -14.07 -0.36 -5.41
CA ASN A 69 -14.51 -0.27 -6.80
C ASN A 69 -13.60 0.69 -7.60
N PRO A 70 -12.96 0.23 -8.68
CA PRO A 70 -12.03 1.05 -9.48
C PRO A 70 -12.67 2.30 -10.10
N ARG A 71 -13.99 2.30 -10.26
CA ARG A 71 -14.75 3.41 -10.84
C ARG A 71 -15.09 4.51 -9.83
N HIS A 72 -14.90 4.24 -8.53
CA HIS A 72 -15.27 5.16 -7.46
C HIS A 72 -14.05 5.43 -6.57
N ALA A 73 -13.62 6.69 -6.55
CA ALA A 73 -12.55 7.11 -5.65
C ALA A 73 -13.02 6.98 -4.19
N ARG A 74 -12.43 6.02 -3.47
CA ARG A 74 -12.69 5.78 -2.05
C ARG A 74 -11.38 5.45 -1.34
N CYS A 75 -11.14 6.08 -0.21
CA CYS A 75 -10.06 5.69 0.69
C CYS A 75 -10.57 4.56 1.60
N VAL A 76 -9.75 3.53 1.78
CA VAL A 76 -9.96 2.48 2.78
C VAL A 76 -8.76 2.49 3.73
N THR A 77 -9.01 2.13 4.99
CA THR A 77 -7.96 1.97 6.01
C THR A 77 -7.99 0.53 6.46
N LEU A 78 -6.84 -0.14 6.37
CA LEU A 78 -6.68 -1.52 6.79
C LEU A 78 -5.76 -1.54 8.01
N TYR A 79 -5.88 -2.57 8.84
CA TYR A 79 -5.01 -2.72 10.00
C TYR A 79 -4.45 -4.13 10.04
N HIS A 80 -3.14 -4.23 10.17
CA HIS A 80 -2.47 -5.51 10.38
C HIS A 80 -1.30 -5.36 11.35
N ARG A 81 -1.47 -5.96 12.53
CA ARG A 81 -0.50 -6.02 13.64
C ARG A 81 0.03 -4.66 14.09
N PHE A 82 0.99 -4.11 13.36
CA PHE A 82 1.70 -2.87 13.69
C PHE A 82 1.51 -1.77 12.63
N TYR A 83 0.80 -2.06 11.54
CA TYR A 83 0.63 -1.14 10.41
C TYR A 83 -0.84 -0.76 10.19
N LEU A 84 -1.00 0.45 9.68
CA LEU A 84 -2.23 1.10 9.22
C LEU A 84 -2.16 1.38 7.72
#